data_AF-A0A2G9M991-F1
#
_entry.id   AF-A0A2G9M991-F1
#
_cell.length_a   1.000
_cell.length_b   1.000
_cell.length_c   1.000
_cell.angle_alpha   90.00
_cell.angle_beta   90.00
_cell.angle_gamma   90.00
#
_symmetry.space_group_name_H-M   'P 1'
#
loop_
_entity.id
_entity.type
_entity.pdbx_description
1 polymer ?
#
loop_
_entity_poly.entity_id
_entity_poly.type
_entity_poly.pdbx_seq_one_letter_code
_entity_poly.pdbx_strand_id
1 'polypeptide(L)'
;MTYLQGLKNMIDSQQKESEKEDLLKEKELQQLFSERKRVYIKISGKVHGVLFRAYVKNKADELGLTGYVKNTDDFVEVVAEGDKTKLRKLILACQKGAPLSQVAKTEYDWFDYSGKFKEFYVKCQEPPVNRLVA
;
A
#
# COMPACT_ATOMS: atom_id res chain seq x y z
N MET A 1 5.26 59.02 -7.69
CA MET A 1 6.01 57.77 -7.43
C MET A 1 5.27 56.76 -6.54
N THR A 2 4.28 57.16 -5.74
CA THR A 2 3.51 56.27 -4.83
C THR A 2 2.33 55.53 -5.48
N TYR A 3 1.63 56.14 -6.45
CA TYR A 3 0.45 55.54 -7.12
C TYR A 3 0.80 54.30 -7.96
N LEU A 4 1.89 54.36 -8.74
CA LEU A 4 2.34 53.24 -9.57
C LEU A 4 2.83 52.05 -8.72
N GLN A 5 3.43 52.32 -7.55
CA GLN A 5 3.86 51.29 -6.61
C GLN A 5 2.64 50.57 -5.98
N GLY A 6 1.58 51.32 -5.63
CA GLY A 6 0.33 50.75 -5.12
C GLY A 6 -0.40 49.89 -6.15
N LEU A 7 -0.44 50.34 -7.41
CA LEU A 7 -1.02 49.57 -8.51
C LEU A 7 -0.22 48.28 -8.81
N LYS A 8 1.11 48.34 -8.74
CA LYS A 8 1.96 47.15 -8.89
C LYS A 8 1.72 46.14 -7.77
N ASN A 9 1.63 46.61 -6.53
CA ASN A 9 1.34 45.75 -5.38
C ASN A 9 -0.06 45.11 -5.45
N MET A 10 -1.06 45.81 -6.03
CA MET A 10 -2.39 45.24 -6.28
C MET A 10 -2.34 44.12 -7.32
N ILE A 11 -1.66 44.30 -8.45
CA ILE A 11 -1.51 43.26 -9.47
C ILE A 11 -0.74 42.06 -8.92
N ASP A 12 0.36 42.30 -8.19
CA ASP A 12 1.18 41.26 -7.57
C ASP A 12 0.40 40.47 -6.50
N SER A 13 -0.53 41.12 -5.78
CA SER A 13 -1.42 40.45 -4.82
C SER A 13 -2.46 39.56 -5.50
N GLN A 14 -3.02 40.01 -6.62
CA GLN A 14 -3.99 39.25 -7.40
C GLN A 14 -3.34 38.05 -8.11
N GLN A 15 -2.10 38.18 -8.58
CA GLN A 15 -1.34 37.09 -9.21
C GLN A 15 -0.92 36.00 -8.20
N LYS A 16 -0.63 36.37 -6.95
CA LYS A 16 -0.29 35.40 -5.89
C LYS A 16 -1.46 34.54 -5.43
N GLU A 17 -2.70 35.03 -5.57
CA GLU A 17 -3.90 34.27 -5.24
C GLU A 17 -4.21 33.24 -6.33
N SER A 18 -4.07 33.58 -7.61
CA SER A 18 -4.26 32.62 -8.71
C SER A 18 -3.24 31.47 -8.68
N GLU A 19 -1.96 31.76 -8.37
CA GLU A 19 -0.92 30.73 -8.28
C GLU A 19 -1.14 29.76 -7.11
N LYS A 20 -1.77 30.23 -6.01
CA LYS A 20 -2.12 29.39 -4.86
C LYS A 20 -3.25 28.42 -5.17
N GLU A 21 -4.23 28.82 -5.97
CA GLU A 21 -5.36 27.97 -6.36
C GLU A 21 -4.93 26.85 -7.31
N ASP A 22 -4.00 27.12 -8.22
CA ASP A 22 -3.47 26.10 -9.14
C ASP A 22 -2.63 25.05 -8.38
N LEU A 23 -1.85 25.47 -7.38
CA LEU A 23 -1.09 24.57 -6.51
C LEU A 23 -1.99 23.71 -5.60
N LEU A 24 -3.16 24.22 -5.22
CA LEU A 24 -4.16 23.51 -4.42
C LEU A 24 -4.86 22.43 -5.26
N LYS A 25 -5.20 22.75 -6.52
CA LYS A 25 -5.74 21.77 -7.48
C LYS A 25 -4.75 20.67 -7.79
N GLU A 26 -3.46 20.97 -7.92
CA GLU A 26 -2.43 19.96 -8.17
C GLU A 26 -2.23 19.01 -6.97
N LYS A 27 -2.35 19.54 -5.75
CA LYS A 27 -2.39 18.73 -4.51
C LYS A 27 -3.66 17.86 -4.42
N GLU A 28 -4.82 18.40 -4.76
CA GLU A 28 -6.08 17.63 -4.78
C GLU A 28 -6.10 16.58 -5.90
N LEU A 29 -5.51 16.87 -7.06
CA LEU A 29 -5.30 15.89 -8.14
C LEU A 29 -4.31 14.80 -7.74
N GLN A 30 -3.21 15.14 -7.05
CA GLN A 30 -2.33 14.12 -6.48
C GLN A 30 -3.03 13.27 -5.40
N GLN A 31 -4.01 13.84 -4.70
CA GLN A 31 -4.83 13.16 -3.71
C GLN A 31 -5.87 12.23 -4.37
N LEU A 32 -6.42 12.61 -5.53
CA LEU A 32 -7.32 11.79 -6.36
C LEU A 32 -6.59 10.68 -7.15
N PHE A 33 -5.35 10.90 -7.60
CA PHE A 33 -4.48 9.89 -8.20
C PHE A 33 -3.95 8.86 -7.17
N SER A 34 -4.65 8.68 -6.04
CA SER A 34 -4.67 7.40 -5.33
C SER A 34 -5.28 6.34 -6.25
N GLU A 35 -4.51 5.92 -7.25
CA GLU A 35 -4.80 4.75 -8.04
C GLU A 35 -4.92 3.60 -7.06
N ARG A 36 -6.16 3.12 -6.90
CA ARG A 36 -6.35 1.83 -6.26
C ARG A 36 -5.72 0.79 -7.17
N LYS A 37 -4.81 0.04 -6.60
CA LYS A 37 -4.13 -1.06 -7.27
C LYS A 37 -4.24 -2.29 -6.41
N ARG A 38 -3.82 -3.40 -6.99
CA ARG A 38 -3.58 -4.65 -6.28
C ARG A 38 -2.08 -4.90 -6.33
N VAL A 39 -1.52 -5.40 -5.24
CA VAL A 39 -0.15 -5.89 -5.21
C VAL A 39 -0.18 -7.37 -4.81
N TYR A 40 0.61 -8.15 -5.53
CA TYR A 40 1.00 -9.49 -5.11
C TYR A 40 2.43 -9.40 -4.58
N ILE A 41 2.68 -9.89 -3.37
CA ILE A 41 3.99 -9.88 -2.76
C ILE A 41 4.34 -11.32 -2.41
N LYS A 42 5.53 -11.74 -2.84
CA LYS A 42 6.13 -13.01 -2.49
C LYS A 42 7.36 -12.77 -1.63
N ILE A 43 7.35 -13.35 -0.43
CA ILE A 43 8.38 -13.12 0.58
C ILE A 43 9.01 -14.46 0.92
N SER A 44 10.30 -14.60 0.66
CA SER A 44 11.09 -15.77 1.02
C SER A 44 12.13 -15.44 2.07
N GLY A 45 12.51 -16.45 2.87
CA GLY A 45 13.45 -16.33 3.98
C GLY A 45 12.96 -17.07 5.21
N LYS A 46 13.42 -16.64 6.39
CA LYS A 46 12.98 -17.19 7.68
C LYS A 46 11.67 -16.52 8.11
N VAL A 47 10.58 -16.92 7.45
CA VAL A 47 9.23 -16.32 7.61
C VAL A 47 8.23 -17.26 8.31
N HIS A 48 8.63 -18.52 8.54
CA HIS A 48 7.86 -19.53 9.27
C HIS A 48 8.14 -19.49 10.77
N GLY A 49 7.13 -19.74 11.59
CA GLY A 49 7.27 -19.77 13.06
C GLY A 49 7.45 -18.41 13.73
N VAL A 50 7.43 -17.30 12.99
CA VAL A 50 7.73 -15.94 13.49
C VAL A 50 6.51 -15.01 13.53
N LEU A 51 5.30 -15.58 13.57
CA LEU A 51 4.02 -14.83 13.58
C LEU A 51 3.87 -13.81 12.43
N PHE A 52 4.55 -14.04 11.31
CA PHE A 52 4.59 -13.11 10.18
C PHE A 52 3.20 -12.75 9.64
N ARG A 53 2.29 -13.75 9.59
CA ARG A 53 0.90 -13.57 9.14
C ARG A 53 0.13 -12.55 9.99
N ALA A 54 0.30 -12.61 11.32
CA ALA A 54 -0.36 -11.68 12.23
C ALA A 54 0.20 -10.27 12.10
N TYR A 55 1.53 -10.15 11.93
CA TYR A 55 2.20 -8.87 11.67
C TYR A 55 1.68 -8.20 10.40
N VAL A 56 1.60 -8.93 9.29
CA VAL A 56 1.09 -8.41 8.01
C VAL A 56 -0.38 -8.02 8.12
N LYS A 57 -1.22 -8.86 8.76
CA LYS A 57 -2.64 -8.54 8.99
C LYS A 57 -2.78 -7.22 9.75
N ASN A 58 -2.12 -7.08 10.90
CA ASN A 58 -2.20 -5.86 11.71
C ASN A 58 -1.77 -4.63 10.90
N LYS A 59 -0.72 -4.76 10.08
CA LYS A 59 -0.25 -3.65 9.25
C LYS A 59 -1.21 -3.30 8.11
N ALA A 60 -1.86 -4.29 7.51
CA ALA A 60 -2.88 -4.07 6.51
C ALA A 60 -4.12 -3.39 7.11
N ASP A 61 -4.55 -3.81 8.31
CA ASP A 61 -5.67 -3.24 9.03
C ASP A 61 -5.40 -1.77 9.42
N GLU A 62 -4.20 -1.46 9.95
CA GLU A 62 -3.77 -0.08 10.26
C GLU A 62 -3.81 0.85 9.03
N LEU A 63 -3.48 0.30 7.86
CA LEU A 63 -3.47 1.05 6.61
C LEU A 63 -4.87 1.08 5.94
N GLY A 64 -5.83 0.29 6.41
CA GLY A 64 -7.14 0.14 5.79
C GLY A 64 -7.07 -0.50 4.40
N LEU A 65 -6.20 -1.50 4.23
CA LEU A 65 -6.06 -2.29 3.01
C LEU A 65 -6.92 -3.56 3.07
N THR A 66 -7.33 -4.09 1.93
CA THR A 66 -8.10 -5.35 1.86
C THR A 66 -7.30 -6.43 1.14
N GLY A 67 -7.63 -7.71 1.34
CA GLY A 67 -6.92 -8.82 0.69
C GLY A 67 -6.69 -10.01 1.60
N TYR A 68 -5.59 -10.72 1.38
CA TYR A 68 -5.24 -11.87 2.20
C TYR A 68 -3.74 -12.10 2.33
N VAL A 69 -3.35 -12.79 3.40
CA VAL A 69 -2.02 -13.36 3.57
C VAL A 69 -2.12 -14.87 3.69
N LYS A 70 -1.27 -15.59 2.96
CA LYS A 70 -1.18 -17.05 2.97
C LYS A 70 0.26 -17.47 3.18
N ASN A 71 0.47 -18.43 4.07
CA ASN A 71 1.76 -19.11 4.14
C ASN A 71 1.74 -20.34 3.21
N THR A 72 2.81 -20.51 2.45
CA THR A 72 3.13 -21.70 1.67
C THR A 72 4.25 -22.44 2.40
N ASP A 73 4.63 -23.63 1.93
CA ASP A 73 5.66 -24.45 2.58
C ASP A 73 7.01 -23.72 2.67
N ASP A 74 7.41 -22.96 1.63
CA ASP A 74 8.71 -22.27 1.59
C ASP A 74 8.65 -20.73 1.65
N PHE A 75 7.48 -20.12 1.42
CA PHE A 75 7.35 -18.66 1.32
C PHE A 75 5.98 -18.15 1.77
N VAL A 76 5.88 -16.84 2.03
CA VAL A 76 4.62 -16.17 2.32
C VAL A 76 4.13 -15.41 1.09
N GLU A 77 2.87 -15.60 0.75
CA GLU A 77 2.15 -14.84 -0.27
C GLU A 77 1.26 -13.79 0.42
N VAL A 78 1.36 -12.55 -0.03
CA VAL A 78 0.49 -11.47 0.41
C VAL A 78 -0.19 -10.87 -0.82
N VAL A 79 -1.51 -10.84 -0.81
CA VAL A 79 -2.30 -10.08 -1.77
C VAL A 79 -2.95 -8.93 -1.03
N ALA A 80 -2.68 -7.70 -1.45
CA ALA A 80 -3.32 -6.52 -0.88
C ALA A 80 -3.88 -5.63 -1.98
N GLU A 81 -5.03 -5.04 -1.72
CA GLU A 81 -5.74 -4.11 -2.58
C GLU A 81 -6.00 -2.81 -1.81
N GLY A 82 -5.85 -1.68 -2.50
CA GLY A 82 -6.09 -0.37 -1.93
C GLY A 82 -5.25 0.72 -2.58
N ASP A 83 -5.11 1.85 -1.89
CA ASP A 83 -4.37 2.99 -2.42
C ASP A 83 -2.88 2.64 -2.61
N LYS A 84 -2.32 2.92 -3.78
CA LYS A 84 -0.91 2.64 -4.12
C LYS A 84 0.09 3.15 -3.07
N THR A 85 -0.20 4.29 -2.44
CA THR A 85 0.63 4.87 -1.37
C THR A 85 0.63 4.00 -0.11
N LYS A 86 -0.54 3.48 0.30
CA LYS A 86 -0.68 2.54 1.41
C LYS A 86 -0.07 1.19 1.08
N LEU A 87 -0.26 0.69 -0.15
CA LEU A 87 0.37 -0.55 -0.61
C LEU A 87 1.89 -0.46 -0.57
N ARG A 88 2.48 0.68 -0.98
CA ARG A 88 3.92 0.93 -0.83
C ARG A 88 4.38 0.87 0.62
N LYS A 89 3.62 1.45 1.57
CA LYS A 89 3.92 1.34 3.01
C LYS A 89 3.86 -0.10 3.50
N LEU A 90 2.91 -0.90 3.01
CA LEU A 90 2.82 -2.32 3.33
C LEU A 90 4.04 -3.10 2.79
N ILE A 91 4.49 -2.84 1.56
CA ILE A 91 5.69 -3.45 0.96
C ILE A 91 6.92 -3.13 1.82
N LEU A 92 7.10 -1.87 2.22
CA LEU A 92 8.21 -1.46 3.08
C LEU A 92 8.17 -2.16 4.45
N ALA A 93 6.98 -2.30 5.03
CA ALA A 93 6.82 -3.02 6.28
C ALA A 93 7.13 -4.52 6.13
N CYS A 94 6.81 -5.12 4.99
CA CYS A 94 7.15 -6.50 4.65
C CYS A 94 8.65 -6.70 4.46
N GLN A 95 9.35 -5.74 3.82
CA GLN A 95 10.80 -5.75 3.66
C GLN A 95 11.53 -5.63 5.00
N LYS A 96 11.04 -4.78 5.90
CA LYS A 96 11.57 -4.68 7.27
C LYS A 96 11.36 -5.98 8.05
N GLY A 97 10.25 -6.67 7.79
CA GLY A 97 9.87 -7.90 8.46
C GLY A 97 9.38 -7.68 9.90
N ALA A 98 8.85 -8.75 10.48
CA ALA A 98 8.58 -8.84 11.91
C ALA A 98 9.91 -8.91 12.70
N PRO A 99 9.93 -8.56 14.00
CA PRO A 99 11.15 -8.52 14.81
C PRO A 99 11.97 -9.81 14.82
N LEU A 100 11.31 -10.96 14.63
CA LEU A 100 11.94 -12.29 14.63
C LEU A 100 12.11 -12.88 13.22
N SER A 101 11.61 -12.21 12.18
CA SER A 101 11.68 -12.70 10.80
C SER A 101 12.94 -12.19 10.11
N GLN A 102 13.54 -13.03 9.27
CA GLN A 102 14.64 -12.62 8.40
C GLN A 102 14.20 -12.79 6.95
N VAL A 103 13.89 -11.67 6.29
CA VAL A 103 13.46 -11.65 4.89
C VAL A 103 14.69 -11.70 4.00
N ALA A 104 14.79 -12.74 3.17
CA ALA A 104 15.90 -12.92 2.25
C ALA A 104 15.60 -12.24 0.90
N LYS A 105 14.40 -12.44 0.38
CA LYS A 105 13.96 -11.85 -0.89
C LYS A 105 12.50 -11.41 -0.80
N THR A 106 12.21 -10.24 -1.35
CA THR A 106 10.85 -9.72 -1.53
C THR A 106 10.64 -9.43 -3.01
N GLU A 107 9.75 -10.18 -3.64
CA GLU A 107 9.27 -9.94 -5.00
C GLU A 107 7.87 -9.34 -4.91
N TYR A 108 7.55 -8.38 -5.76
CA TYR A 108 6.21 -7.81 -5.80
C TYR A 108 5.81 -7.46 -7.24
N ASP A 109 4.54 -7.70 -7.55
CA ASP A 109 3.93 -7.44 -8.85
C ASP A 109 2.68 -6.57 -8.65
N TRP A 110 2.54 -5.57 -9.51
CA TRP A 110 1.40 -4.66 -9.51
C TRP A 110 0.35 -5.13 -10.49
N PHE A 111 -0.89 -5.15 -10.02
CA PHE A 111 -2.08 -5.51 -10.80
C PHE A 111 -3.14 -4.42 -10.65
N ASP A 112 -4.13 -4.46 -11.54
CA ASP A 112 -5.31 -3.61 -11.42
C ASP A 112 -6.18 -4.03 -10.23
N TYR A 113 -6.87 -3.05 -9.67
CA TYR A 113 -7.73 -3.24 -8.51
C TYR A 113 -8.93 -4.13 -8.87
N SER A 114 -9.06 -5.28 -8.20
CA SER A 114 -10.16 -6.19 -8.47
C SER A 114 -11.40 -5.90 -7.61
N GLY A 115 -11.24 -5.29 -6.43
CA GLY A 115 -12.34 -4.95 -5.53
C GLY A 115 -13.12 -6.14 -4.98
N LYS A 116 -12.54 -7.34 -5.04
CA LYS A 116 -13.19 -8.59 -4.59
C LYS A 116 -13.12 -8.78 -3.08
N PHE A 117 -12.21 -8.09 -2.41
CA PHE A 117 -11.94 -8.25 -0.99
C PHE A 117 -12.55 -7.09 -0.19
N LYS A 118 -13.42 -7.42 0.77
CA LYS A 118 -14.01 -6.44 1.71
C LYS A 118 -13.12 -6.19 2.92
N GLU A 119 -12.36 -7.19 3.33
CA GLU A 119 -11.51 -7.17 4.53
C GLU A 119 -10.18 -7.85 4.25
N PHE A 120 -9.23 -7.69 5.17
CA PHE A 120 -7.95 -8.41 5.15
C PHE A 120 -8.01 -9.63 6.06
N TYR A 121 -7.86 -10.83 5.49
CA TYR A 121 -7.94 -12.07 6.26
C TYR A 121 -6.71 -12.96 6.08
N VAL A 122 -6.44 -13.80 7.09
CA VAL A 122 -5.37 -14.81 7.01
C VAL A 122 -5.96 -16.07 6.39
N LYS A 123 -5.46 -16.47 5.22
CA LYS A 123 -5.90 -17.71 4.57
C LYS A 123 -5.17 -18.89 5.20
N CYS A 124 -5.94 -19.83 5.75
CA CYS A 124 -5.41 -21.13 6.17
C CYS A 124 -5.00 -21.95 4.94
N GLN A 125 -3.90 -22.68 5.05
CA GLN A 125 -3.56 -23.73 4.10
C GLN A 125 -4.65 -24.81 4.20
N GLU A 126 -5.26 -25.15 3.07
CA GLU A 126 -6.00 -26.40 2.99
C GLU A 126 -4.99 -27.54 3.13
N PRO A 127 -5.22 -28.50 4.03
CA PRO A 127 -4.39 -29.70 4.07
C PRO A 127 -4.43 -30.35 2.68
N PRO A 128 -3.32 -30.89 2.15
CA PRO A 128 -3.37 -31.61 0.91
C PRO A 128 -4.42 -32.71 1.05
N VAL A 129 -5.45 -32.66 0.20
CA VAL A 129 -6.51 -33.66 0.18
C VAL A 129 -5.96 -34.92 -0.47
N ASN A 130 -4.98 -35.56 0.17
CA ASN A 130 -4.69 -36.97 -0.08
C ASN A 130 -5.69 -37.77 0.75
N ARG A 131 -6.95 -37.70 0.30
CA ARG A 131 -7.99 -38.63 0.72
C ARG A 131 -7.65 -39.97 0.07
N LEU A 132 -7.05 -40.84 0.87
CA LEU A 132 -7.08 -42.31 0.80
C LEU A 132 -7.80 -42.87 -0.43
N VAL A 133 -7.02 -43.32 -1.40
CA VAL A 133 -7.36 -44.39 -2.36
C VAL A 133 -6.02 -45.10 -2.59
N ALA A 134 -5.75 -46.34 -2.20
CA ALA A 134 -6.51 -47.43 -1.58
C ALA A 134 -5.58 -48.19 -0.61
#